data_AF-A0A6B3AIK5-F1
#
_entry.id   AF-A0A6B3AIK5-F1
#
_cell.length_a   1.000
_cell.length_b   1.000
_cell.length_c   1.000
_cell.angle_alpha   90.00
_cell.angle_beta   90.00
_cell.angle_gamma   90.00
#
_symmetry.space_group_name_H-M   'P 1'
#
loop_
_entity.id
_entity.type
_entity.pdbx_description
1 polymer ?
#
loop_
_entity_poly.entity_id
_entity_poly.type
_entity_poly.pdbx_seq_one_letter_code
_entity_poly.pdbx_strand_id
1 'polypeptide(L)'
;MTGPENIPAAVDGAVLLNEVEAFHRRFNVFPTEAAYVAVTLWDAHAHLLDCFDSTPRLAFLSPEPGSGKSRALEIVETLVPRAEATVNASPNALFRLVEAAEGRPTLLFDEIDTVFGPKAGDNEPVRGFLNSGYRRIGTMLRCVGDGANQSVQRFSSFCAVAMAGLGSLPDTILTRSVIIRMRKRAPNEHVEPYRLRLNEKEGHILRDQLARWADSVRDQVADSWPELPEGVTDRPADVWEPLLAVAEAAGGDWPRRARAACLELVNAAHDNDEASLGIRLLTDLRDKVFCGADRMPTAVILEMLLALDDAPWADVDDKPLNSRMLSKLLGQYVTPANKPIKPRGIRTPSGTPKGYYADDLSDAWTRYCPPPPQESATSATSATPQISGGESVADAPHGTRHSLTEGATAPLRIVG
;
A
#
# COMPACT_ATOMS: atom_id res chain seq x y z
N MET A 1 47.81 28.46 -16.80
CA MET A 1 47.02 27.52 -17.63
C MET A 1 46.56 26.40 -16.71
N THR A 2 45.44 26.60 -16.03
CA THR A 2 44.72 25.53 -15.33
C THR A 2 44.10 24.65 -16.41
N GLY A 3 44.38 23.35 -16.37
CA GLY A 3 43.84 22.38 -17.34
C GLY A 3 42.31 22.39 -17.32
N PRO A 4 41.65 21.90 -18.39
CA PRO A 4 40.21 21.79 -18.40
C PRO A 4 39.76 20.91 -17.23
N GLU A 5 38.97 21.47 -16.33
CA GLU A 5 38.25 20.71 -15.31
C GLU A 5 37.46 19.63 -16.04
N ASN A 6 37.79 18.37 -15.75
CA ASN A 6 37.09 17.21 -16.27
C ASN A 6 35.72 17.17 -15.56
N ILE A 7 34.75 17.92 -16.07
CA ILE A 7 33.37 17.91 -15.58
C ILE A 7 32.88 16.47 -15.74
N PRO A 8 32.57 15.75 -14.66
CA PRO A 8 32.05 14.39 -14.77
C PRO A 8 30.80 14.42 -15.66
N ALA A 9 30.70 13.47 -16.59
CA ALA A 9 29.51 13.33 -17.41
C ALA A 9 28.26 13.24 -16.50
N ALA A 10 27.24 14.05 -16.79
CA ALA A 10 26.00 14.06 -16.03
C ALA A 10 25.40 12.65 -16.00
N VAL A 11 25.07 12.16 -14.82
CA VAL A 11 24.44 10.84 -14.65
C VAL A 11 22.99 10.95 -15.12
N ASP A 12 22.60 10.16 -16.12
CA ASP A 12 21.21 10.08 -16.57
C ASP A 12 20.38 9.34 -15.51
N GLY A 13 19.49 10.09 -14.84
CA GLY A 13 18.67 9.56 -13.75
C GLY A 13 17.74 8.44 -14.19
N ALA A 14 17.12 8.55 -15.38
CA ALA A 14 16.19 7.55 -15.86
C ALA A 14 16.90 6.21 -16.14
N VAL A 15 18.10 6.27 -16.74
CA VAL A 15 18.94 5.09 -16.98
C VAL A 15 19.39 4.49 -15.64
N LEU A 16 19.87 5.31 -14.71
CA LEU A 16 20.32 4.83 -13.40
C LEU A 16 19.20 4.12 -12.63
N LEU A 17 17.99 4.71 -12.57
CA LEU A 17 16.87 4.06 -11.89
C LEU A 17 16.45 2.75 -12.59
N ASN A 18 16.59 2.64 -13.92
CA ASN A 18 16.37 1.36 -14.61
C ASN A 18 17.40 0.31 -14.19
N GLU A 19 18.67 0.68 -13.97
CA GLU A 19 19.71 -0.22 -13.48
C GLU A 19 19.44 -0.67 -12.04
N VAL A 20 19.01 0.24 -11.17
CA VAL A 20 18.60 -0.06 -9.79
C VAL A 20 17.40 -1.01 -9.76
N GLU A 21 16.38 -0.73 -10.57
CA GLU A 21 15.21 -1.61 -10.71
C GLU A 21 15.60 -3.01 -11.22
N ALA A 22 16.47 -3.07 -12.22
CA ALA A 22 16.99 -4.33 -12.74
C ALA A 22 17.76 -5.10 -11.66
N PHE A 23 18.50 -4.41 -10.79
CA PHE A 23 19.18 -5.03 -9.65
C PHE A 23 18.18 -5.63 -8.66
N HIS A 24 17.07 -4.95 -8.35
CA HIS A 24 15.98 -5.55 -7.56
C HIS A 24 15.40 -6.78 -8.23
N ARG A 25 15.08 -6.72 -9.53
CA ARG A 25 14.47 -7.82 -10.28
C ARG A 25 15.36 -9.06 -10.34
N ARG A 26 16.68 -8.90 -10.32
CA ARG A 26 17.61 -10.03 -10.28
C ARG A 26 17.44 -10.88 -9.03
N PHE A 27 17.14 -10.27 -7.88
CA PHE A 27 17.17 -10.96 -6.58
C PHE A 27 15.81 -11.04 -5.86
N ASN A 28 14.83 -10.23 -6.27
CA ASN A 28 13.51 -10.13 -5.67
C ASN A 28 12.41 -10.46 -6.68
N VAL A 29 11.34 -11.09 -6.18
CA VAL A 29 10.06 -11.19 -6.87
C VAL A 29 9.05 -10.35 -6.09
N PHE A 30 8.83 -9.12 -6.54
CA PHE A 30 7.79 -8.27 -5.97
C PHE A 30 6.42 -8.62 -6.56
N PRO A 31 5.32 -8.39 -5.81
CA PRO A 31 3.98 -8.85 -6.22
C PRO A 31 3.46 -8.15 -7.48
N THR A 32 3.89 -6.91 -7.72
CA THR A 32 3.43 -6.09 -8.85
C THR A 32 4.54 -5.21 -9.41
N GLU A 33 4.34 -4.69 -10.62
CA GLU A 33 5.25 -3.73 -11.25
C GLU A 33 5.34 -2.41 -10.47
N ALA A 34 4.23 -1.98 -9.85
CA ALA A 34 4.19 -0.81 -8.99
C ALA A 34 5.14 -0.94 -7.78
N ALA A 35 5.27 -2.15 -7.23
CA ALA A 35 6.18 -2.41 -6.12
C ALA A 35 7.66 -2.22 -6.53
N TYR A 36 8.07 -2.64 -7.73
CA TYR A 36 9.43 -2.36 -8.23
C TYR A 36 9.67 -0.86 -8.36
N VAL A 37 8.73 -0.13 -8.96
CA VAL A 37 8.82 1.33 -9.11
C VAL A 37 8.96 2.00 -7.75
N ALA A 38 8.10 1.65 -6.80
CA ALA A 38 8.07 2.28 -5.49
C ALA A 38 9.36 2.04 -4.68
N VAL A 39 9.88 0.81 -4.69
CA VAL A 39 11.13 0.47 -3.98
C VAL A 39 12.32 1.19 -4.62
N THR A 40 12.44 1.17 -5.95
CA THR A 40 13.53 1.87 -6.65
C THR A 40 13.52 3.38 -6.40
N LEU A 41 12.34 4.01 -6.41
CA LEU A 41 12.23 5.43 -6.05
C LEU A 41 12.55 5.67 -4.58
N TRP A 42 12.20 4.74 -3.68
CA TRP A 42 12.48 4.85 -2.26
C TRP A 42 14.00 4.80 -1.98
N ASP A 43 14.74 3.93 -2.66
CA ASP A 43 16.20 3.85 -2.56
C ASP A 43 16.85 5.17 -2.95
N ALA A 44 16.42 5.73 -4.09
CA ALA A 44 16.90 7.02 -4.58
C ALA A 44 16.51 8.18 -3.66
N HIS A 45 15.28 8.19 -3.12
CA HIS A 45 14.82 9.17 -2.14
C HIS A 45 15.71 9.20 -0.89
N ALA A 46 16.25 8.06 -0.44
CA ALA A 46 17.10 8.01 0.75
C ALA A 46 18.37 8.88 0.61
N HIS A 47 18.87 9.07 -0.62
CA HIS A 47 20.00 9.98 -0.94
C HIS A 47 19.60 11.46 -0.97
N LEU A 48 18.30 11.73 -1.12
CA LEU A 48 17.70 13.07 -1.21
C LEU A 48 16.88 13.42 0.03
N LEU A 49 17.02 12.68 1.13
CA LEU A 49 16.22 12.84 2.36
C LEU A 49 16.18 14.30 2.86
N ASP A 50 17.30 15.01 2.72
CA ASP A 50 17.44 16.40 3.16
C ASP A 50 16.73 17.43 2.27
N CYS A 51 16.14 17.02 1.15
CA CYS A 51 15.26 17.85 0.32
C CYS A 51 13.79 17.85 0.80
N PHE A 52 13.39 16.91 1.67
CA PHE A 52 11.96 16.70 1.98
C PHE A 52 11.59 16.98 3.44
N ASP A 53 10.40 17.55 3.67
CA ASP A 53 9.85 17.75 5.01
C ASP A 53 9.24 16.49 5.61
N SER A 54 8.90 15.52 4.76
CA SER A 54 8.44 14.20 5.16
C SER A 54 9.19 13.09 4.44
N THR A 55 9.17 11.89 5.00
CA THR A 55 9.85 10.72 4.43
C THR A 55 8.98 9.48 4.54
N PRO A 56 8.72 8.77 3.43
CA PRO A 56 7.96 7.53 3.46
C PRO A 56 8.73 6.44 4.21
N ARG A 57 8.02 5.70 5.05
CA ARG A 57 8.50 4.40 5.52
C ARG A 57 8.35 3.38 4.40
N LEU A 58 9.24 2.41 4.30
CA LEU A 58 9.08 1.27 3.40
C LEU A 58 8.76 0.02 4.23
N ALA A 59 7.70 -0.72 3.89
CA ALA A 59 7.28 -1.87 4.66
C ALA A 59 7.08 -3.11 3.76
N PHE A 60 7.97 -4.09 3.88
CA PHE A 60 7.82 -5.41 3.29
C PHE A 60 7.06 -6.31 4.27
N LEU A 61 5.81 -6.65 3.97
CA LEU A 61 4.94 -7.40 4.88
C LEU A 61 4.40 -8.66 4.21
N SER A 62 4.29 -9.76 4.96
CA SER A 62 3.67 -11.00 4.48
C SER A 62 3.01 -11.78 5.61
N PRO A 63 1.97 -12.58 5.34
CA PRO A 63 1.38 -13.44 6.37
C PRO A 63 2.33 -14.58 6.76
N GLU A 64 3.15 -15.07 5.81
CA GLU A 64 4.02 -16.23 6.03
C GLU A 64 5.52 -15.95 5.88
N PRO A 65 6.38 -16.71 6.58
CA PRO A 65 7.82 -16.73 6.36
C PRO A 65 8.21 -17.15 4.93
N GLY A 66 9.45 -16.87 4.53
CA GLY A 66 9.99 -17.31 3.24
C GLY A 66 9.45 -16.58 2.01
N SER A 67 8.77 -15.44 2.19
CA SER A 67 8.26 -14.59 1.11
C SER A 67 9.30 -13.60 0.54
N GLY A 68 10.58 -13.68 0.95
CA GLY A 68 11.64 -12.82 0.42
C GLY A 68 11.75 -11.42 1.05
N LYS A 69 11.11 -11.15 2.20
CA LYS A 69 11.16 -9.83 2.87
C LYS A 69 12.57 -9.42 3.29
N SER A 70 13.27 -10.28 4.04
CA SER A 70 14.66 -10.04 4.46
C SER A 70 15.59 -9.88 3.26
N ARG A 71 15.38 -10.69 2.21
CA ARG A 71 16.09 -10.55 0.92
C ARG A 71 15.89 -9.16 0.32
N ALA A 72 14.66 -8.62 0.32
CA ALA A 72 14.40 -7.28 -0.18
C ALA A 72 15.14 -6.20 0.63
N LEU A 73 15.13 -6.30 1.97
CA LEU A 73 15.91 -5.41 2.83
C LEU A 73 17.42 -5.52 2.59
N GLU A 74 17.96 -6.74 2.44
CA GLU A 74 19.39 -6.96 2.14
C GLU A 74 19.80 -6.29 0.82
N ILE A 75 18.91 -6.23 -0.18
CA ILE A 75 19.19 -5.51 -1.43
C ILE A 75 19.14 -3.99 -1.21
N VAL A 76 18.10 -3.48 -0.54
CA VAL A 76 17.98 -2.06 -0.18
C VAL A 76 19.21 -1.58 0.60
N GLU A 77 19.72 -2.38 1.54
CA GLU A 77 20.92 -2.09 2.33
C GLU A 77 22.12 -1.70 1.47
N THR A 78 22.29 -2.35 0.31
CA THR A 78 23.41 -2.07 -0.58
C THR A 78 23.23 -0.82 -1.43
N LEU A 79 22.01 -0.28 -1.52
CA LEU A 79 21.62 0.80 -2.43
C LEU A 79 21.44 2.17 -1.75
N VAL A 80 21.26 2.19 -0.43
CA VAL A 80 20.95 3.41 0.36
C VAL A 80 22.17 3.99 1.08
N PRO A 81 22.18 5.29 1.43
CA PRO A 81 23.28 5.89 2.17
C PRO A 81 23.23 5.49 3.64
N ARG A 82 24.41 5.29 4.25
CA ARG A 82 24.60 5.01 5.69
C ARG A 82 23.57 4.01 6.22
N ALA A 83 23.48 2.84 5.57
CA ALA A 83 22.57 1.79 5.96
C ALA A 83 22.94 1.22 7.34
N GLU A 84 21.94 1.08 8.20
CA GLU A 84 22.09 0.56 9.57
C GLU A 84 21.01 -0.52 9.78
N ALA A 85 21.39 -1.76 9.50
CA ALA A 85 20.52 -2.92 9.68
C ALA A 85 20.42 -3.34 11.14
N THR A 86 19.20 -3.60 11.60
CA THR A 86 18.91 -3.99 12.98
C THR A 86 17.71 -4.91 13.07
N VAL A 87 17.72 -5.83 14.03
CA VAL A 87 16.55 -6.66 14.39
C VAL A 87 15.79 -6.02 15.55
N ASN A 88 16.52 -5.36 16.44
CA ASN A 88 15.96 -4.63 17.57
C ASN A 88 16.95 -3.55 18.01
N ALA A 89 16.44 -2.40 18.45
CA ALA A 89 17.24 -1.30 18.95
C ALA A 89 16.54 -0.61 20.11
N SER A 90 17.31 -0.27 21.15
CA SER A 90 16.78 0.59 22.20
C SER A 90 16.45 1.98 21.63
N PRO A 91 15.36 2.63 22.08
CA PRO A 91 15.01 3.98 21.62
C PRO A 91 16.17 4.98 21.76
N ASN A 92 16.90 4.92 22.88
CA ASN A 92 18.04 5.82 23.12
C ASN A 92 19.17 5.61 22.12
N ALA A 93 19.44 4.37 21.68
CA ALA A 93 20.40 4.10 20.63
C ALA A 93 19.95 4.69 19.30
N LEU A 94 18.67 4.55 18.95
CA LEU A 94 18.09 5.12 17.73
C LEU A 94 18.20 6.65 17.68
N PHE A 95 17.82 7.35 18.75
CA PHE A 95 17.93 8.81 18.82
C PHE A 95 19.39 9.28 18.67
N ARG A 96 20.33 8.61 19.34
CA ARG A 96 21.76 8.95 19.22
C ARG A 96 22.32 8.67 17.83
N LEU A 97 21.86 7.62 17.17
CA LEU A 97 22.29 7.26 15.83
C LEU A 97 21.85 8.29 14.78
N VAL A 98 20.64 8.84 14.94
CA VAL A 98 20.10 9.90 14.07
C VAL A 98 20.86 11.22 14.22
N GLU A 99 21.32 11.55 15.43
CA GLU A 99 22.08 12.79 15.72
C GLU A 99 23.59 12.63 15.62
N ALA A 100 24.06 11.47 15.17
CA ALA A 100 25.48 11.19 15.05
C ALA A 100 26.14 12.10 14.01
N ALA A 101 27.42 12.44 14.23
CA ALA A 101 28.15 13.41 13.40
C ALA A 101 28.36 12.92 11.95
N GLU A 102 28.24 11.61 11.71
CA GLU A 102 28.39 11.00 10.40
C GLU A 102 27.17 11.19 9.47
N GLY A 103 26.12 11.91 9.92
CA GLY A 103 24.92 12.23 9.13
C GLY A 103 23.71 11.38 9.51
N ARG A 104 22.56 11.53 8.84
CA ARG A 104 21.36 10.72 9.15
C ARG A 104 21.51 9.29 8.62
N PRO A 105 21.15 8.25 9.40
CA PRO A 105 21.19 6.87 8.93
C PRO A 105 19.99 6.54 8.04
N THR A 106 20.11 5.46 7.27
CA THR A 106 18.95 4.73 6.74
C THR A 106 18.76 3.47 7.58
N LEU A 107 17.72 3.45 8.42
CA LEU A 107 17.50 2.32 9.34
C LEU A 107 16.73 1.20 8.63
N LEU A 108 17.21 -0.03 8.77
CA LEU A 108 16.59 -1.21 8.18
C LEU A 108 16.22 -2.19 9.29
N PHE A 109 14.94 -2.31 9.59
CA PHE A 109 14.44 -3.22 10.63
C PHE A 109 13.98 -4.54 10.01
N ASP A 110 14.74 -5.61 10.23
CA ASP A 110 14.26 -6.96 9.94
C ASP A 110 13.53 -7.55 11.15
N GLU A 111 12.62 -8.50 10.89
CA GLU A 111 11.76 -9.12 11.88
C GLU A 111 11.03 -8.10 12.79
N ILE A 112 10.51 -7.01 12.21
CA ILE A 112 9.82 -5.94 12.97
C ILE A 112 8.58 -6.46 13.72
N ASP A 113 8.04 -7.63 13.35
CA ASP A 113 7.00 -8.33 14.10
C ASP A 113 7.48 -8.83 15.47
N THR A 114 8.78 -8.92 15.72
CA THR A 114 9.32 -9.12 17.08
C THR A 114 9.13 -7.88 17.97
N VAL A 115 8.99 -6.70 17.36
CA VAL A 115 8.77 -5.41 18.02
C VAL A 115 7.28 -5.08 18.13
N PHE A 116 6.48 -5.36 17.10
CA PHE A 116 5.06 -4.96 17.05
C PHE A 116 4.05 -6.11 16.87
N GLY A 117 4.50 -7.35 16.78
CA GLY A 117 3.62 -8.50 16.59
C GLY A 117 2.78 -8.84 17.83
N PRO A 118 1.81 -9.77 17.73
CA PRO A 118 0.86 -10.08 18.80
C PRO A 118 1.50 -10.58 20.11
N LYS A 119 2.72 -11.12 20.02
CA LYS A 119 3.51 -11.62 21.16
C LYS A 119 4.53 -10.62 21.67
N ALA A 120 4.68 -9.47 21.01
CA ALA A 120 5.57 -8.42 21.46
C ALA A 120 4.98 -7.71 22.69
N GLY A 121 5.86 -7.24 23.58
CA GLY A 121 5.46 -6.36 24.66
C GLY A 121 5.09 -4.97 24.13
N ASP A 122 4.72 -4.07 25.04
CA ASP A 122 4.48 -2.68 24.68
C ASP A 122 5.80 -1.99 24.27
N ASN A 123 5.91 -1.63 22.99
CA ASN A 123 7.07 -0.93 22.40
C ASN A 123 6.71 0.51 22.00
N GLU A 124 5.86 1.18 22.79
CA GLU A 124 5.47 2.58 22.61
C GLU A 124 6.63 3.54 22.26
N PRO A 125 7.81 3.48 22.90
CA PRO A 125 8.90 4.40 22.57
C PRO A 125 9.45 4.25 21.14
N VAL A 126 9.52 3.01 20.63
CA VAL A 126 9.96 2.73 19.25
C VAL A 126 8.87 3.12 18.26
N ARG A 127 7.61 2.82 18.57
CA ARG A 127 6.46 3.29 17.79
C ARG A 127 6.43 4.81 17.69
N GLY A 128 6.68 5.49 18.80
CA GLY A 128 6.84 6.94 18.89
C GLY A 128 7.93 7.43 17.95
N PHE A 129 9.14 6.88 18.05
CA PHE A 129 10.28 7.22 17.19
C PHE A 129 9.94 7.10 15.70
N LEU A 130 9.32 5.98 15.29
CA LEU A 130 8.93 5.75 13.90
C LEU A 130 7.86 6.73 13.42
N ASN A 131 6.86 7.00 14.27
CA ASN A 131 5.75 7.91 13.98
C ASN A 131 6.16 9.40 13.92
N SER A 132 7.12 9.84 14.74
CA SER A 132 7.59 11.23 14.69
C SER A 132 8.62 11.43 13.59
N GLY A 133 9.46 10.44 13.35
CA GLY A 133 10.57 10.53 12.40
C GLY A 133 10.17 10.57 10.93
N TYR A 134 8.89 10.46 10.60
CA TYR A 134 8.42 10.65 9.23
C TYR A 134 8.35 12.13 8.83
N ARG A 135 8.40 13.07 9.79
CA ARG A 135 8.43 14.52 9.54
C ARG A 135 9.67 15.15 10.15
N ARG A 136 10.29 16.07 9.42
CA ARG A 136 11.55 16.74 9.82
C ARG A 136 11.44 17.52 11.12
N ILE A 137 10.27 18.12 11.38
CA ILE A 137 10.01 18.97 12.57
C ILE A 137 9.77 18.12 13.84
N GLY A 138 9.59 16.80 13.70
CA GLY A 138 9.32 15.89 14.82
C GLY A 138 10.53 15.73 15.75
N THR A 139 10.55 16.46 16.86
CA THR A 139 11.54 16.26 17.94
C THR A 139 10.88 15.65 19.18
N MET A 140 11.64 14.80 19.88
CA MET A 140 11.23 14.18 21.14
C MET A 140 12.08 14.66 22.30
N LEU A 141 11.44 14.89 23.45
CA LEU A 141 12.16 15.17 24.68
C LEU A 141 12.58 13.85 25.34
N ARG A 142 13.85 13.78 25.76
CA ARG A 142 14.41 12.68 26.53
C ARG A 142 15.28 13.23 27.67
N CYS A 143 15.23 12.56 28.81
CA CYS A 143 16.18 12.82 29.89
C CYS A 143 17.50 12.11 29.59
N VAL A 144 18.61 12.83 29.71
CA VAL A 144 19.97 12.35 29.48
C VAL A 144 20.84 12.70 30.68
N GLY A 145 21.61 11.72 31.16
CA GLY A 145 22.53 11.84 32.28
C GLY A 145 22.45 10.63 33.20
N ASP A 146 23.08 10.72 34.38
CA ASP A 146 23.05 9.69 35.41
C ASP A 146 22.61 10.26 36.76
N GLY A 147 21.74 9.53 37.47
CA GLY A 147 21.29 9.87 38.81
C GLY A 147 20.67 11.28 38.90
N ALA A 148 21.26 12.14 39.74
CA ALA A 148 20.79 13.52 39.93
C ALA A 148 21.18 14.48 38.79
N ASN A 149 22.08 14.08 37.88
CA ASN A 149 22.58 14.92 36.79
C ASN A 149 21.79 14.70 35.48
N GLN A 150 20.46 14.61 35.57
CA GLN A 150 19.60 14.47 34.39
C GLN A 150 19.30 15.85 33.78
N SER A 151 19.44 15.94 32.47
CA SER A 151 19.04 17.10 31.68
C SER A 151 18.02 16.68 30.62
N VAL A 152 17.05 17.54 30.34
CA VAL A 152 16.11 17.30 29.25
C VAL A 152 16.76 17.78 27.95
N GLN A 153 16.87 16.88 26.98
CA GLN A 153 17.39 17.18 25.64
C GLN A 153 16.33 16.87 24.58
N ARG A 154 16.37 17.62 23.48
CA ARG A 154 15.54 17.38 22.30
C ARG A 154 16.33 16.53 21.32
N PHE A 155 15.75 15.41 20.91
CA PHE A 155 16.30 14.54 19.89
C PHE A 155 15.45 14.57 18.63
N SER A 156 16.08 14.64 17.46
CA SER A 156 15.42 14.33 16.19
C SER A 156 15.25 12.83 16.00
N SER A 157 14.21 12.45 15.26
CA SER A 157 13.98 11.07 14.79
C SER A 157 13.88 10.98 13.26
N PHE A 158 14.10 12.10 12.57
CA PHE A 158 13.96 12.19 11.12
C PHE A 158 15.08 11.44 10.41
N CYS A 159 14.73 10.31 9.80
CA CYS A 159 15.62 9.42 9.05
C CYS A 159 14.77 8.55 8.11
N ALA A 160 15.37 8.03 7.04
CA ALA A 160 14.72 7.02 6.21
C ALA A 160 14.65 5.68 6.96
N VAL A 161 13.53 4.97 6.86
CA VAL A 161 13.34 3.68 7.54
C VAL A 161 12.64 2.68 6.61
N ALA A 162 13.24 1.51 6.43
CA ALA A 162 12.61 0.34 5.84
C ALA A 162 12.41 -0.75 6.90
N MET A 163 11.34 -1.54 6.76
CA MET A 163 10.94 -2.57 7.71
C MET A 163 10.53 -3.84 6.96
N ALA A 164 10.84 -5.00 7.53
CA ALA A 164 10.37 -6.30 7.09
C ALA A 164 9.77 -7.06 8.28
N GLY A 165 8.56 -7.60 8.10
CA GLY A 165 7.93 -8.38 9.18
C GLY A 165 6.73 -9.20 8.75
N LEU A 166 6.31 -10.08 9.66
CA LEU A 166 5.10 -10.88 9.50
C LEU A 166 3.85 -10.08 9.88
N GLY A 167 2.75 -10.37 9.19
CA GLY A 167 1.43 -9.80 9.49
C GLY A 167 1.32 -8.32 9.15
N SER A 168 0.89 -7.52 10.13
CA SER A 168 0.67 -6.08 10.00
C SER A 168 1.56 -5.29 10.96
N LEU A 169 1.76 -4.02 10.61
CA LEU A 169 2.32 -3.02 11.52
C LEU A 169 1.17 -2.25 12.19
N PRO A 170 1.41 -1.53 13.29
CA PRO A 170 0.44 -0.60 13.84
C PRO A 170 -0.04 0.40 12.77
N ASP A 171 -1.34 0.72 12.72
CA ASP A 171 -1.94 1.61 11.71
C ASP A 171 -1.25 2.97 11.59
N THR A 172 -0.74 3.49 12.72
CA THR A 172 0.01 4.75 12.72
C THR A 172 1.28 4.66 11.89
N ILE A 173 1.93 3.50 11.82
CA ILE A 173 3.10 3.27 10.98
C ILE A 173 2.66 2.95 9.55
N LEU A 174 1.64 2.09 9.37
CA LEU A 174 1.13 1.70 8.04
C LEU A 174 0.72 2.92 7.20
N THR A 175 -0.05 3.83 7.78
CA THR A 175 -0.49 5.06 7.09
C THR A 175 0.62 6.03 6.70
N ARG A 176 1.86 5.80 7.17
CA ARG A 176 3.07 6.57 6.81
C ARG A 176 4.04 5.75 5.96
N SER A 177 3.59 4.57 5.48
CA SER A 177 4.42 3.61 4.77
C SER A 177 3.95 3.40 3.33
N VAL A 178 4.91 3.19 2.43
CA VAL A 178 4.69 2.45 1.20
C VAL A 178 4.73 0.96 1.55
N ILE A 179 3.60 0.27 1.39
CA ILE A 179 3.44 -1.12 1.81
C ILE A 179 3.61 -2.04 0.61
N ILE A 180 4.62 -2.91 0.66
CA ILE A 180 4.83 -3.98 -0.29
C ILE A 180 4.37 -5.29 0.34
N ARG A 181 3.17 -5.75 -0.05
CA ARG A 181 2.60 -7.03 0.41
C ARG A 181 3.24 -8.20 -0.32
N MET A 182 4.30 -8.72 0.26
CA MET A 182 5.10 -9.81 -0.27
C MET A 182 4.32 -11.14 -0.24
N ARG A 183 4.54 -11.96 -1.27
CA ARG A 183 4.01 -13.32 -1.37
C ARG A 183 5.14 -14.31 -1.61
N LYS A 184 4.95 -15.55 -1.18
CA LYS A 184 5.90 -16.61 -1.49
C LYS A 184 5.98 -16.78 -3.01
N ARG A 185 7.21 -16.81 -3.53
CA ARG A 185 7.46 -17.04 -4.95
C ARG A 185 6.77 -18.31 -5.42
N ALA A 186 6.13 -18.25 -6.58
CA ALA A 186 5.60 -19.41 -7.25
C ALA A 186 6.75 -20.28 -7.82
N PRO A 187 6.54 -21.59 -8.04
CA PRO A 187 7.58 -22.47 -8.56
C PRO A 187 8.21 -22.04 -9.89
N ASN A 188 7.47 -21.27 -10.70
CA ASN A 188 7.88 -20.73 -12.00
C ASN A 188 8.52 -19.33 -11.91
N GLU A 189 8.52 -18.69 -10.73
CA GLU A 189 9.19 -17.41 -10.51
C GLU A 189 10.63 -17.66 -10.06
N HIS A 190 11.56 -17.47 -10.99
CA HIS A 190 12.99 -17.69 -10.76
C HIS A 190 13.73 -16.36 -10.62
N VAL A 191 14.59 -16.28 -9.60
CA VAL A 191 15.51 -15.17 -9.35
C VAL A 191 16.93 -15.71 -9.17
N GLU A 192 17.91 -14.86 -9.43
CA GLU A 192 19.30 -15.16 -9.16
C GLU A 192 19.53 -15.36 -7.65
N PRO A 193 20.28 -16.38 -7.22
CA PRO A 193 20.66 -16.51 -5.83
C PRO A 193 21.60 -15.37 -5.43
N TYR A 194 21.14 -14.46 -4.59
CA TYR A 194 22.01 -13.42 -4.05
C TYR A 194 23.09 -14.02 -3.15
N ARG A 195 24.33 -13.60 -3.38
CA ARG A 195 25.48 -13.95 -2.56
C ARG A 195 26.18 -12.67 -2.16
N LEU A 196 26.08 -12.33 -0.87
CA LEU A 196 26.66 -11.11 -0.29
C LEU A 196 28.09 -10.82 -0.79
N ARG A 197 28.99 -11.81 -0.71
CA ARG A 197 30.40 -11.68 -1.12
C ARG A 197 30.61 -11.28 -2.59
N LEU A 198 29.65 -11.59 -3.47
CA LEU A 198 29.74 -11.31 -4.90
C LEU A 198 28.97 -10.03 -5.24
N ASN A 199 27.72 -9.95 -4.77
CA ASN A 199 26.77 -8.97 -5.28
C ASN A 199 26.71 -7.67 -4.46
N GLU A 200 27.20 -7.64 -3.22
CA GLU A 200 27.22 -6.43 -2.38
C GLU A 200 27.97 -5.28 -3.08
N LYS A 201 29.11 -5.60 -3.70
CA LYS A 201 29.91 -4.61 -4.43
C LYS A 201 29.17 -4.04 -5.64
N GLU A 202 28.35 -4.84 -6.31
CA GLU A 202 27.51 -4.36 -7.43
C GLU A 202 26.47 -3.35 -6.92
N GLY A 203 25.82 -3.65 -5.78
CA GLY A 203 24.88 -2.73 -5.13
C GLY A 203 25.56 -1.44 -4.67
N HIS A 204 26.74 -1.53 -4.04
CA HIS A 204 27.50 -0.35 -3.62
C HIS A 204 27.91 0.56 -4.79
N ILE A 205 28.20 0.01 -5.96
CA ILE A 205 28.47 0.82 -7.16
C ILE A 205 27.22 1.63 -7.54
N LEU A 206 26.04 1.01 -7.54
CA LEU A 206 24.77 1.68 -7.80
C LEU A 206 24.46 2.73 -6.73
N ARG A 207 24.71 2.44 -5.44
CA ARG A 207 24.57 3.42 -4.35
C ARG A 207 25.44 4.64 -4.58
N ASP A 208 26.70 4.46 -4.96
CA ASP A 208 27.62 5.57 -5.18
C ASP A 208 27.29 6.35 -6.47
N GLN A 209 26.59 5.72 -7.43
CA GLN A 209 25.99 6.41 -8.58
C GLN A 209 24.73 7.19 -8.16
N LEU A 210 23.86 6.62 -7.33
CA LEU A 210 22.68 7.28 -6.78
C LEU A 210 23.06 8.51 -5.97
N ALA A 211 24.10 8.43 -5.13
CA ALA A 211 24.61 9.56 -4.37
C ALA A 211 25.08 10.71 -5.29
N ARG A 212 25.88 10.39 -6.32
CA ARG A 212 26.35 11.39 -7.30
C ARG A 212 25.22 12.01 -8.10
N TRP A 213 24.25 11.20 -8.52
CA TRP A 213 23.07 11.69 -9.23
C TRP A 213 22.21 12.58 -8.32
N ALA A 214 21.94 12.14 -7.08
CA ALA A 214 21.21 12.90 -6.07
C ALA A 214 21.84 14.27 -5.80
N ASP A 215 23.17 14.34 -5.68
CA ASP A 215 23.89 15.62 -5.54
C ASP A 215 23.68 16.54 -6.76
N SER A 216 23.59 15.98 -7.96
CA SER A 216 23.39 16.78 -9.19
C SER A 216 21.96 17.32 -9.37
N VAL A 217 20.95 16.67 -8.76
CA VAL A 217 19.54 17.07 -8.85
C VAL A 217 19.00 17.68 -7.55
N ARG A 218 19.83 17.81 -6.51
CA ARG A 218 19.42 18.22 -5.16
C ARG A 218 18.59 19.50 -5.16
N ASP A 219 19.09 20.53 -5.82
CA ASP A 219 18.42 21.85 -5.88
C ASP A 219 17.11 21.77 -6.67
N GLN A 220 17.10 21.04 -7.79
CA GLN A 220 15.88 20.79 -8.57
C GLN A 220 14.81 20.10 -7.73
N VAL A 221 15.19 19.08 -6.94
CA VAL A 221 14.25 18.31 -6.10
C VAL A 221 13.76 19.14 -4.91
N ALA A 222 14.64 19.92 -4.27
CA ALA A 222 14.28 20.74 -3.11
C ALA A 222 13.25 21.82 -3.44
N ASP A 223 13.26 22.34 -4.66
CA ASP A 223 12.31 23.35 -5.14
C ASP A 223 11.09 22.74 -5.88
N SER A 224 11.02 21.41 -6.00
CA SER A 224 9.98 20.71 -6.76
C SER A 224 8.72 20.45 -5.94
N TRP A 225 7.56 20.66 -6.55
CA TRP A 225 6.25 20.31 -6.02
C TRP A 225 5.51 19.44 -7.05
N PRO A 226 5.70 18.11 -7.02
CA PRO A 226 5.12 17.23 -8.03
C PRO A 226 3.58 17.27 -7.94
N GLU A 227 2.92 17.25 -9.10
CA GLU A 227 1.46 17.11 -9.08
C GLU A 227 1.07 15.74 -8.51
N LEU A 228 0.15 15.68 -7.56
CA LEU A 228 -0.32 14.40 -7.00
C LEU A 228 -1.48 13.84 -7.85
N PRO A 229 -1.60 12.51 -7.98
CA PRO A 229 -2.77 11.90 -8.60
C PRO A 229 -4.08 12.25 -7.86
N GLU A 230 -5.20 12.31 -8.58
CA GLU A 230 -6.52 12.56 -8.00
C GLU A 230 -6.85 11.51 -6.93
N GLY A 231 -7.36 11.96 -5.77
CA GLY A 231 -7.70 11.10 -4.63
C GLY A 231 -6.54 10.80 -3.67
N VAL A 232 -5.30 11.14 -4.02
CA VAL A 232 -4.14 11.01 -3.12
C VAL A 232 -4.02 12.26 -2.27
N THR A 233 -4.62 12.23 -1.07
CA THR A 233 -4.63 13.36 -0.12
C THR A 233 -4.01 12.98 1.22
N ASP A 234 -3.80 13.97 2.09
CA ASP A 234 -3.38 13.78 3.49
C ASP A 234 -2.09 12.95 3.65
N ARG A 235 -2.12 11.84 4.40
CA ARG A 235 -0.93 11.01 4.65
C ARG A 235 -0.42 10.31 3.39
N PRO A 236 -1.27 9.70 2.54
CA PRO A 236 -0.84 9.24 1.22
C PRO A 236 -0.08 10.30 0.41
N ALA A 237 -0.53 11.56 0.43
CA ALA A 237 0.17 12.67 -0.22
C ALA A 237 1.57 12.90 0.38
N ASP A 238 1.67 13.03 1.71
CA ASP A 238 2.97 13.17 2.41
C ASP A 238 3.92 12.00 2.07
N VAL A 239 3.42 10.76 1.97
CA VAL A 239 4.22 9.57 1.69
C VAL A 239 4.72 9.54 0.24
N TRP A 240 3.89 9.93 -0.72
CA TRP A 240 4.20 9.77 -2.14
C TRP A 240 4.84 11.00 -2.80
N GLU A 241 4.67 12.20 -2.23
CA GLU A 241 5.29 13.42 -2.75
C GLU A 241 6.81 13.27 -2.95
N PRO A 242 7.60 12.77 -1.97
CA PRO A 242 9.05 12.60 -2.16
C PRO A 242 9.39 11.64 -3.30
N LEU A 243 8.63 10.55 -3.45
CA LEU A 243 8.90 9.55 -4.50
C LEU A 243 8.54 10.09 -5.89
N LEU A 244 7.48 10.87 -5.99
CA LEU A 244 7.07 11.51 -7.24
C LEU A 244 8.05 12.61 -7.65
N ALA A 245 8.58 13.40 -6.69
CA ALA A 245 9.63 14.39 -6.96
C ALA A 245 10.92 13.74 -7.49
N VAL A 246 11.33 12.61 -6.91
CA VAL A 246 12.47 11.80 -7.40
C VAL A 246 12.21 11.30 -8.83
N ALA A 247 11.00 10.82 -9.11
CA ALA A 247 10.62 10.34 -10.44
C ALA A 247 10.66 11.47 -11.50
N GLU A 248 10.19 12.67 -11.14
CA GLU A 248 10.24 13.87 -11.98
C GLU A 248 11.67 14.32 -12.27
N ALA A 249 12.54 14.31 -11.25
CA ALA A 249 13.95 14.63 -11.43
C ALA A 249 14.70 13.58 -12.26
N ALA A 250 14.31 12.30 -12.17
CA ALA A 250 14.89 11.24 -12.99
C ALA A 250 14.48 11.36 -14.47
N GLY A 251 13.25 11.81 -14.73
CA GLY A 251 12.72 11.97 -16.08
C GLY A 251 12.45 10.64 -16.81
N GLY A 252 12.43 10.70 -18.13
CA GLY A 252 12.04 9.54 -18.96
C GLY A 252 10.61 9.07 -18.64
N ASP A 253 10.44 7.75 -18.49
CA ASP A 253 9.15 7.14 -18.19
C ASP A 253 8.81 7.09 -16.68
N TRP A 254 9.76 7.46 -15.81
CA TRP A 254 9.61 7.37 -14.36
C TRP A 254 8.44 8.18 -13.80
N PRO A 255 8.17 9.43 -14.20
CA PRO A 255 7.04 10.19 -13.67
C PRO A 255 5.69 9.50 -13.90
N ARG A 256 5.50 8.96 -15.11
CA ARG A 256 4.29 8.23 -15.49
C ARG A 256 4.15 6.93 -14.69
N ARG A 257 5.24 6.16 -14.57
CA ARG A 257 5.25 4.90 -13.81
C ARG A 257 5.02 5.13 -12.32
N ALA A 258 5.60 6.18 -11.75
CA ALA A 258 5.47 6.55 -10.35
C ALA A 258 4.03 6.93 -9.98
N ARG A 259 3.36 7.73 -10.83
CA ARG A 259 1.93 8.08 -10.63
C ARG A 259 1.03 6.86 -10.70
N ALA A 260 1.28 5.95 -11.64
CA ALA A 260 0.55 4.68 -11.72
C ALA A 260 0.79 3.80 -10.48
N ALA A 261 2.04 3.70 -10.03
CA ALA A 261 2.40 2.93 -8.84
C ALA A 261 1.79 3.53 -7.55
N CYS A 262 1.75 4.86 -7.46
CA CYS A 262 1.11 5.60 -6.37
C CYS A 262 -0.36 5.23 -6.25
N LEU A 263 -1.12 5.35 -7.33
CA LEU A 263 -2.55 5.00 -7.35
C LEU A 263 -2.78 3.52 -6.99
N GLU A 264 -2.01 2.60 -7.58
CA GLU A 264 -2.16 1.17 -7.31
C GLU A 264 -1.91 0.83 -5.83
N LEU A 265 -0.80 1.30 -5.27
CA LEU A 265 -0.40 0.94 -3.91
C LEU A 265 -1.20 1.68 -2.83
N VAL A 266 -1.66 2.91 -3.08
CA VAL A 266 -2.58 3.62 -2.18
C VAL A 266 -3.93 2.91 -2.15
N ASN A 267 -4.49 2.55 -3.30
CA ASN A 267 -5.76 1.80 -3.37
C ASN A 267 -5.63 0.44 -2.68
N ALA A 268 -4.56 -0.31 -2.95
CA ALA A 268 -4.32 -1.61 -2.31
C ALA A 268 -4.15 -1.53 -0.79
N ALA A 269 -3.69 -0.39 -0.25
CA ALA A 269 -3.60 -0.16 1.19
C ALA A 269 -4.99 0.07 1.82
N HIS A 270 -5.89 0.75 1.11
CA HIS A 270 -7.27 0.97 1.57
C HIS A 270 -8.11 -0.31 1.65
N ASP A 271 -7.85 -1.28 0.77
CA ASP A 271 -8.63 -2.52 0.71
C ASP A 271 -8.35 -3.52 1.86
N ASN A 272 -7.32 -3.30 2.69
CA ASN A 272 -6.68 -4.37 3.49
C ASN A 272 -6.57 -4.12 5.01
N ASP A 273 -7.23 -3.09 5.56
CA ASP A 273 -7.09 -2.72 6.98
C ASP A 273 -8.13 -3.41 7.89
N GLU A 274 -7.83 -3.56 9.19
CA GLU A 274 -8.83 -3.81 10.26
C GLU A 274 -9.82 -2.64 10.42
N ALA A 275 -9.53 -1.48 9.82
CA ALA A 275 -10.52 -0.46 9.46
C ALA A 275 -11.69 -1.06 8.65
N SER A 276 -11.47 -2.21 7.99
CA SER A 276 -12.51 -3.02 7.38
C SER A 276 -13.55 -3.49 8.38
N LEU A 277 -13.28 -3.79 9.66
CA LEU A 277 -14.36 -4.27 10.53
C LEU A 277 -15.32 -3.14 10.91
N GLY A 278 -14.82 -1.96 11.27
CA GLY A 278 -15.65 -0.81 11.58
C GLY A 278 -16.39 -0.26 10.35
N ILE A 279 -15.68 -0.15 9.22
CA ILE A 279 -16.26 0.32 7.95
C ILE A 279 -17.23 -0.72 7.38
N ARG A 280 -16.92 -2.02 7.44
CA ARG A 280 -17.84 -3.10 7.07
C ARG A 280 -19.05 -3.13 7.98
N LEU A 281 -18.88 -2.90 9.28
CA LEU A 281 -20.03 -2.73 10.18
C LEU A 281 -20.91 -1.57 9.73
N LEU A 282 -20.34 -0.40 9.46
CA LEU A 282 -21.09 0.76 8.96
C LEU A 282 -21.77 0.46 7.61
N THR A 283 -21.09 -0.27 6.72
CA THR A 283 -21.59 -0.64 5.39
C THR A 283 -22.73 -1.66 5.48
N ASP A 284 -22.56 -2.74 6.24
CA ASP A 284 -23.60 -3.74 6.49
C ASP A 284 -24.79 -3.11 7.22
N LEU A 285 -24.54 -2.19 8.16
CA LEU A 285 -25.61 -1.42 8.80
C LEU A 285 -26.38 -0.57 7.78
N ARG A 286 -25.72 0.09 6.85
CA ARG A 286 -26.37 0.91 5.81
C ARG A 286 -27.16 0.03 4.83
N ASP A 287 -26.50 -0.99 4.29
CA ASP A 287 -26.93 -1.70 3.08
C ASP A 287 -27.73 -2.96 3.36
N LYS A 288 -27.60 -3.57 4.55
CA LYS A 288 -28.24 -4.84 4.91
C LYS A 288 -29.21 -4.72 6.08
N VAL A 289 -28.93 -3.83 7.04
CA VAL A 289 -29.73 -3.70 8.26
C VAL A 289 -30.74 -2.56 8.16
N PHE A 290 -30.28 -1.33 7.93
CA PHE A 290 -31.16 -0.16 7.91
C PHE A 290 -31.95 -0.11 6.60
N CYS A 291 -31.30 -0.28 5.45
CA CYS A 291 -31.97 -0.30 4.14
C CYS A 291 -32.98 0.85 3.94
N GLY A 292 -32.64 2.05 4.44
CA GLY A 292 -33.50 3.23 4.39
C GLY A 292 -34.47 3.43 5.56
N ALA A 293 -34.47 2.55 6.58
CA ALA A 293 -35.25 2.77 7.81
C ALA A 293 -34.64 3.87 8.68
N ASP A 294 -35.47 4.64 9.39
CA ASP A 294 -34.99 5.76 10.23
C ASP A 294 -34.31 5.30 11.53
N ARG A 295 -34.68 4.12 12.04
CA ARG A 295 -34.23 3.61 13.35
C ARG A 295 -34.36 2.10 13.45
N MET A 296 -33.39 1.45 14.10
CA MET A 296 -33.39 0.00 14.32
C MET A 296 -33.09 -0.37 15.78
N PRO A 297 -33.90 -1.24 16.42
CA PRO A 297 -33.60 -1.79 17.74
C PRO A 297 -32.28 -2.58 17.73
N THR A 298 -31.51 -2.50 18.83
CA THR A 298 -30.22 -3.20 18.93
C THR A 298 -30.36 -4.72 18.77
N ALA A 299 -31.45 -5.32 19.27
CA ALA A 299 -31.70 -6.75 19.11
C ALA A 299 -31.86 -7.15 17.64
N VAL A 300 -32.62 -6.36 16.86
CA VAL A 300 -32.85 -6.60 15.43
C VAL A 300 -31.56 -6.41 14.63
N ILE A 301 -30.78 -5.37 14.96
CA ILE A 301 -29.46 -5.15 14.34
C ILE A 301 -28.57 -6.38 14.53
N LEU A 302 -28.47 -6.91 15.75
CA LEU A 302 -27.63 -8.07 16.03
C LEU A 302 -28.13 -9.31 15.30
N GLU A 303 -29.44 -9.57 15.31
CA GLU A 303 -30.05 -10.69 14.58
C GLU A 303 -29.72 -10.65 13.09
N MET A 304 -29.91 -9.48 12.45
CA MET A 304 -29.65 -9.31 11.03
C MET A 304 -28.16 -9.45 10.68
N LEU A 305 -27.26 -8.84 11.48
CA LEU A 305 -25.82 -8.95 11.26
C LEU A 305 -25.33 -10.38 11.44
N LEU A 306 -25.79 -11.10 12.47
CA LEU A 306 -25.41 -12.49 12.73
C LEU A 306 -25.92 -13.46 11.66
N ALA A 307 -26.95 -13.09 10.90
CA ALA A 307 -27.52 -13.89 9.81
C ALA A 307 -26.81 -13.66 8.45
N LEU A 308 -25.80 -12.78 8.38
CA LEU A 308 -25.03 -12.56 7.16
C LEU A 308 -23.92 -13.63 7.03
N ASP A 309 -24.17 -14.65 6.21
CA ASP A 309 -23.25 -15.79 6.01
C ASP A 309 -21.85 -15.37 5.52
N ASP A 310 -21.78 -14.33 4.68
CA ASP A 310 -20.52 -13.84 4.12
C ASP A 310 -19.81 -12.82 5.03
N ALA A 311 -20.36 -12.50 6.21
CA ALA A 311 -19.86 -11.46 7.11
C ALA A 311 -19.29 -12.03 8.42
N PRO A 312 -18.30 -11.37 9.06
CA PRO A 312 -17.58 -11.94 10.20
C PRO A 312 -18.39 -11.92 11.50
N TRP A 313 -19.63 -11.41 11.51
CA TRP A 313 -20.36 -11.06 12.72
C TRP A 313 -20.66 -12.25 13.63
N ALA A 314 -20.79 -13.45 13.07
CA ALA A 314 -21.01 -14.67 13.84
C ALA A 314 -19.77 -15.10 14.65
N ASP A 315 -18.58 -14.66 14.26
CA ASP A 315 -17.31 -15.14 14.80
C ASP A 315 -16.22 -14.04 14.83
N VAL A 316 -16.54 -12.89 15.42
CA VAL A 316 -15.58 -11.79 15.63
C VAL A 316 -14.77 -12.10 16.88
N ASP A 317 -13.46 -12.32 16.74
CA ASP A 317 -12.56 -12.69 17.84
C ASP A 317 -13.03 -13.95 18.61
N ASP A 318 -13.33 -15.02 17.87
CA ASP A 318 -13.85 -16.32 18.37
C ASP A 318 -15.21 -16.21 19.09
N LYS A 319 -15.97 -15.13 18.87
CA LYS A 319 -17.24 -14.84 19.55
C LYS A 319 -18.28 -14.16 18.65
N PRO A 320 -19.57 -14.48 18.82
CA PRO A 320 -20.64 -13.73 18.15
C PRO A 320 -20.68 -12.26 18.58
N LEU A 321 -20.92 -11.37 17.62
CA LEU A 321 -21.14 -9.95 17.87
C LEU A 321 -22.29 -9.77 18.88
N ASN A 322 -22.03 -8.99 19.92
CA ASN A 322 -23.00 -8.70 20.97
C ASN A 322 -23.20 -7.20 21.16
N SER A 323 -24.21 -6.81 21.94
CA SER A 323 -24.56 -5.40 22.16
C SER A 323 -23.40 -4.56 22.72
N ARG A 324 -22.52 -5.15 23.54
CA ARG A 324 -21.36 -4.44 24.13
C ARG A 324 -20.31 -4.16 23.06
N MET A 325 -20.01 -5.16 22.23
CA MET A 325 -19.08 -5.02 21.10
C MET A 325 -19.62 -4.03 20.07
N LEU A 326 -20.90 -4.15 19.69
CA LEU A 326 -21.56 -3.20 18.77
C LEU A 326 -21.47 -1.76 19.28
N SER A 327 -21.78 -1.53 20.56
CA SER A 327 -21.68 -0.18 21.15
C SER A 327 -20.23 0.32 21.25
N LYS A 328 -19.25 -0.57 21.44
CA LYS A 328 -17.82 -0.23 21.45
C LYS A 328 -17.34 0.16 20.05
N LEU A 329 -17.74 -0.59 19.03
CA LEU A 329 -17.37 -0.32 17.63
C LEU A 329 -18.02 0.98 17.14
N LEU A 330 -19.33 1.14 17.30
CA LEU A 330 -20.02 2.36 16.88
C LEU A 330 -19.61 3.60 17.68
N GLY A 331 -19.28 3.43 18.96
CA GLY A 331 -18.83 4.52 19.82
C GLY A 331 -17.46 5.11 19.46
N GLN A 332 -16.72 4.52 18.51
CA GLN A 332 -15.47 5.09 17.96
C GLN A 332 -15.76 6.19 16.94
N TYR A 333 -16.96 6.20 16.37
CA TYR A 333 -17.43 7.23 15.44
C TYR A 333 -18.23 8.30 16.19
N VAL A 334 -18.26 9.50 15.62
CA VAL A 334 -18.93 10.66 16.21
C VAL A 334 -19.99 11.22 15.26
N THR A 335 -21.06 11.75 15.85
CA THR A 335 -22.08 12.54 15.15
C THR A 335 -21.53 13.94 14.79
N PRO A 336 -22.19 14.70 13.90
CA PRO A 336 -21.80 16.08 13.59
C PRO A 336 -21.72 17.02 14.80
N ALA A 337 -22.41 16.69 15.89
CA ALA A 337 -22.33 17.40 17.17
C ALA A 337 -21.11 16.99 18.03
N ASN A 338 -20.14 16.27 17.45
CA ASN A 338 -18.95 15.72 18.10
C ASN A 338 -19.25 14.84 19.32
N LYS A 339 -20.32 14.04 19.25
CA LYS A 339 -20.71 13.08 20.28
C LYS A 339 -20.57 11.65 19.76
N PRO A 340 -20.00 10.71 20.55
CA PRO A 340 -19.93 9.32 20.17
C PRO A 340 -21.30 8.75 19.80
N ILE A 341 -21.36 7.94 18.75
CA ILE A 341 -22.60 7.25 18.35
C ILE A 341 -22.95 6.23 19.44
N LYS A 342 -24.14 6.37 20.03
CA LYS A 342 -24.60 5.55 21.16
C LYS A 342 -26.05 5.13 20.98
N PRO A 343 -26.47 3.99 21.56
CA PRO A 343 -27.85 3.55 21.46
C PRO A 343 -28.79 4.45 22.27
N ARG A 344 -29.84 4.92 21.61
CA ARG A 344 -30.91 5.75 22.18
C ARG A 344 -32.19 4.93 22.38
N GLY A 345 -33.10 5.43 23.21
CA GLY A 345 -34.41 4.81 23.38
C GLY A 345 -35.26 4.98 22.13
N ILE A 346 -35.91 3.91 21.68
CA ILE A 346 -36.83 3.88 20.55
C ILE A 346 -38.22 3.64 21.10
N ARG A 347 -39.10 4.64 21.06
CA ARG A 347 -40.48 4.48 21.53
C ARG A 347 -41.27 3.60 20.56
N THR A 348 -41.83 2.52 21.07
CA THR A 348 -42.72 1.59 20.36
C THR A 348 -44.01 1.40 21.18
N PRO A 349 -45.11 0.88 20.58
CA PRO A 349 -46.32 0.54 21.34
C PRO A 349 -46.07 -0.49 22.45
N SER A 350 -45.05 -1.33 22.28
CA SER A 350 -44.67 -2.43 23.18
C SER A 350 -43.60 -2.07 24.22
N GLY A 351 -43.05 -0.84 24.21
CA GLY A 351 -42.03 -0.43 25.16
C GLY A 351 -41.07 0.65 24.63
N THR A 352 -39.89 0.73 25.23
CA THR A 352 -38.82 1.64 24.77
C THR A 352 -37.48 0.91 24.68
N PRO A 353 -37.32 -0.02 23.71
CA PRO A 353 -36.04 -0.69 23.49
C PRO A 353 -34.91 0.29 23.16
N LYS A 354 -33.68 -0.12 23.41
CA LYS A 354 -32.47 0.58 22.94
C LYS A 354 -32.22 0.24 21.46
N GLY A 355 -31.74 1.23 20.71
CA GLY A 355 -31.38 1.07 19.30
C GLY A 355 -30.65 2.28 18.74
N TYR A 356 -30.40 2.26 17.44
CA TYR A 356 -29.67 3.31 16.73
C TYR A 356 -30.56 3.98 15.70
N TYR A 357 -30.27 5.25 15.41
CA TYR A 357 -31.00 6.05 14.43
C TYR A 357 -30.09 6.29 13.22
N ALA A 358 -30.68 6.26 12.02
CA ALA A 358 -29.98 6.50 10.77
C ALA A 358 -29.31 7.88 10.76
N ASP A 359 -29.98 8.90 11.30
CA ASP A 359 -29.44 10.26 11.40
C ASP A 359 -28.10 10.30 12.16
N ASP A 360 -27.98 9.54 13.25
CA ASP A 360 -26.74 9.48 14.05
C ASP A 360 -25.59 8.78 13.28
N LEU A 361 -25.93 7.92 12.32
CA LEU A 361 -24.99 7.15 11.48
C LEU A 361 -24.70 7.80 10.12
N SER A 362 -25.55 8.73 9.67
CA SER A 362 -25.54 9.29 8.31
C SER A 362 -24.22 9.94 7.90
N ASP A 363 -23.62 10.73 8.80
CA ASP A 363 -22.32 11.36 8.57
C ASP A 363 -21.21 10.29 8.50
N ALA A 364 -21.24 9.29 9.37
CA ALA A 364 -20.29 8.18 9.33
C ALA A 364 -20.45 7.35 8.03
N TRP A 365 -21.68 7.09 7.58
CA TRP A 365 -21.92 6.43 6.29
C TRP A 365 -21.39 7.22 5.11
N THR A 366 -21.55 8.55 5.13
CA THR A 366 -21.09 9.42 4.05
C THR A 366 -19.56 9.49 3.98
N ARG A 367 -18.88 9.46 5.13
CA ARG A 367 -17.42 9.58 5.21
C ARG A 367 -16.68 8.29 4.96
N TYR A 368 -17.23 7.18 5.47
CA TYR A 368 -16.46 5.94 5.63
C TYR A 368 -16.97 4.81 4.75
N CYS A 369 -18.25 4.80 4.35
CA CYS A 369 -18.76 3.71 3.53
C CYS A 369 -18.50 3.97 2.04
N PRO A 370 -18.10 2.94 1.27
CA PRO A 370 -18.00 3.06 -0.18
C PRO A 370 -19.36 3.41 -0.80
N PRO A 371 -19.40 4.05 -1.99
CA PRO A 371 -20.67 4.34 -2.67
C PRO A 371 -21.45 3.03 -2.87
N PRO A 372 -22.78 3.03 -2.67
CA PRO A 372 -23.59 1.85 -2.90
C PRO A 372 -23.39 1.37 -4.35
N PRO A 373 -23.35 0.05 -4.60
CA PRO A 373 -23.25 -0.46 -5.96
C PRO A 373 -24.35 0.16 -6.81
N GLN A 374 -23.99 0.88 -7.88
CA GLN A 374 -24.99 1.36 -8.82
C GLN A 374 -25.71 0.15 -9.42
N GLU A 375 -27.04 0.09 -9.27
CA GLU A 375 -27.85 -0.81 -10.08
C GLU A 375 -27.52 -0.52 -11.53
N SER A 376 -26.95 -1.51 -12.21
CA SER A 376 -26.69 -1.44 -13.63
C SER A 376 -28.01 -1.14 -14.33
N ALA A 377 -28.16 0.10 -14.79
CA ALA A 377 -29.22 0.50 -15.70
C ALA A 377 -29.03 -0.29 -17.00
N THR A 378 -29.58 -1.50 -17.02
CA THR A 378 -29.62 -2.33 -18.21
C THR A 378 -30.50 -1.59 -19.20
N SER A 379 -29.89 -1.24 -20.33
CA SER A 379 -30.48 -0.43 -21.37
C SER A 379 -31.84 -1.00 -21.79
N ALA A 380 -32.87 -0.14 -21.75
CA ALA A 380 -34.17 -0.44 -22.30
C ALA A 380 -34.05 -0.66 -23.82
N THR A 381 -34.07 -1.90 -24.26
CA THR A 381 -34.26 -2.24 -25.68
C THR A 381 -35.69 -1.85 -26.06
N SER A 382 -35.80 -0.87 -26.96
CA SER A 382 -37.06 -0.39 -27.49
C SER A 382 -37.79 -1.53 -28.22
N ALA A 383 -39.02 -1.81 -27.80
CA ALA A 383 -39.93 -2.73 -28.46
C ALA A 383 -40.20 -2.28 -29.91
N THR A 384 -39.96 -3.17 -30.88
CA THR A 384 -40.46 -3.01 -32.24
C THR A 384 -41.80 -3.77 -32.36
N PRO A 385 -42.86 -3.19 -32.95
CA PRO A 385 -44.16 -3.84 -33.01
C PRO A 385 -44.15 -4.97 -34.05
N GLN A 386 -44.60 -6.14 -33.62
CA GLN A 386 -44.80 -7.33 -34.44
C GLN A 386 -46.06 -7.12 -35.31
N ILE A 387 -45.88 -7.00 -36.63
CA ILE A 387 -46.97 -7.01 -37.60
C ILE A 387 -47.13 -8.43 -38.14
N SER A 388 -48.29 -9.03 -37.87
CA SER A 388 -48.80 -10.21 -38.54
C SER A 388 -49.41 -9.82 -39.90
N GLY A 389 -49.10 -10.58 -40.94
CA GLY A 389 -49.77 -10.50 -42.24
C GLY A 389 -49.01 -11.28 -43.30
N GLY A 390 -49.43 -12.52 -43.56
CA GLY A 390 -48.82 -13.36 -44.59
C GLY A 390 -49.36 -13.07 -45.99
N GLU A 391 -48.56 -13.41 -47.01
CA GLU A 391 -48.97 -14.12 -48.22
C GLU A 391 -47.75 -14.48 -49.09
N SER A 392 -47.74 -15.74 -49.58
CA SER A 392 -47.19 -16.33 -50.83
C SER A 392 -45.83 -15.84 -51.39
N VAL A 393 -44.90 -16.68 -51.84
CA VAL A 393 -44.96 -17.53 -53.05
C VAL A 393 -43.85 -18.58 -53.00
N ALA A 394 -44.14 -19.80 -53.43
CA ALA A 394 -43.18 -20.87 -53.64
C ALA A 394 -42.30 -20.62 -54.88
N ASP A 395 -40.99 -20.89 -54.79
CA ASP A 395 -40.27 -21.50 -55.91
C ASP A 395 -38.95 -22.15 -55.46
N ALA A 396 -38.65 -23.32 -56.01
CA ALA A 396 -37.47 -24.13 -55.73
C ALA A 396 -36.23 -23.60 -56.48
N PRO A 397 -35.02 -24.10 -56.13
CA PRO A 397 -34.15 -24.51 -57.21
C PRO A 397 -33.43 -25.86 -56.99
N HIS A 398 -33.41 -26.62 -58.07
CA HIS A 398 -32.52 -27.74 -58.35
C HIS A 398 -31.23 -27.24 -59.03
N GLY A 399 -30.11 -27.93 -58.78
CA GLY A 399 -29.11 -28.18 -59.83
C GLY A 399 -27.69 -27.68 -59.56
N THR A 400 -26.89 -28.48 -58.85
CA THR A 400 -25.42 -28.35 -58.82
C THR A 400 -24.82 -29.18 -59.96
N ARG A 401 -24.04 -28.55 -60.85
CA ARG A 401 -23.31 -29.21 -61.96
C ARG A 401 -21.92 -29.66 -61.53
N HIS A 402 -21.58 -30.91 -61.86
CA HIS A 402 -20.21 -31.45 -61.89
C HIS A 402 -19.56 -31.21 -63.25
N SER A 403 -18.22 -31.11 -63.26
CA SER A 403 -17.34 -31.36 -64.40
C SER A 403 -15.99 -31.88 -63.90
N LEU A 404 -15.44 -32.87 -64.61
CA LEU A 404 -14.31 -33.76 -64.28
C LEU A 404 -13.08 -33.49 -65.15
N THR A 405 -12.01 -34.26 -64.85
CA THR A 405 -10.79 -34.62 -65.62
C THR A 405 -9.56 -33.72 -65.37
N GLU A 406 -8.29 -34.17 -65.28
CA GLU A 406 -7.59 -35.47 -65.15
C GLU A 406 -6.09 -35.11 -64.90
N GLY A 407 -5.28 -36.00 -64.31
CA GLY A 407 -3.81 -35.84 -64.34
C GLY A 407 -3.05 -36.62 -63.26
N ALA A 408 -2.60 -37.83 -63.60
CA ALA A 408 -1.82 -38.72 -62.75
C ALA A 408 -0.31 -38.38 -62.73
N THR A 409 0.37 -38.63 -61.60
CA THR A 409 1.81 -38.99 -61.60
C THR A 409 2.15 -39.83 -60.36
N ALA A 410 2.70 -41.02 -60.57
CA ALA A 410 3.41 -41.86 -59.59
C ALA A 410 4.77 -42.22 -60.20
N PRO A 411 5.84 -42.40 -59.42
CA PRO A 411 6.33 -43.76 -59.06
C PRO A 411 6.98 -43.79 -57.64
N LEU A 412 7.49 -44.86 -57.00
CA LEU A 412 7.75 -46.28 -57.31
C LEU A 412 7.94 -47.07 -55.99
N ARG A 413 7.65 -48.37 -56.12
CA ARG A 413 7.68 -49.52 -55.19
C ARG A 413 8.95 -49.78 -54.37
N ILE A 414 8.75 -50.54 -53.28
CA ILE A 414 9.66 -51.62 -52.83
C ILE A 414 8.86 -52.94 -52.78
N VAL A 415 9.55 -54.03 -53.12
CA VAL A 415 9.26 -55.49 -53.04
C VAL A 415 8.70 -56.16 -54.30
N GLY A 416 9.49 -57.13 -54.80
CA GLY A 416 9.05 -58.31 -55.56
C GLY A 416 9.36 -58.28 -57.04
#